data_AF-A0A957C590-F1
#
_entry.id   AF-A0A957C590-F1
#
_cell.length_a   1.000
_cell.length_b   1.000
_cell.length_c   1.000
_cell.angle_alpha   90.00
_cell.angle_beta   90.00
_cell.angle_gamma   90.00
#
_symmetry.space_group_name_H-M   'P 1'
#
loop_
_entity.id
_entity.type
_entity.pdbx_description
1 polymer ?
#
loop_
_entity_poly.entity_id
_entity_poly.type
_entity_poly.pdbx_seq_one_letter_code
_entity_poly.pdbx_strand_id
1 'polypeptide(L)'
;AKIVLLAPFEGRYREVGYNALYAARLAFADSGAQNIDLYPVDDGESPESAAQRAAAFNYEPTVKLIIVLGIDAADETVQEALAPLPTIIVGHWNSVPSFSHVVMLADPTIDERVSSFSSLTDAAEAEAPLVGDELLALQQLPLLREDLNGITVLSSAILPDAAFRARYGQGDPFAPQPGLLATLTYDATRLAIEVIQNETPLTEMHYDGINGSIAFENGYWMNAPLYEYIYRDGDLVPASPQ
;
A
#
# COMPACT_ATOMS: atom_id res chain seq x y z
N ALA A 1 11.28 0.54 -19.27
CA ALA A 1 11.53 0.95 -17.87
C ALA A 1 10.90 -0.07 -16.95
N LYS A 2 11.29 -0.16 -15.69
CA LYS A 2 10.73 -1.09 -14.72
C LYS A 2 10.18 -0.33 -13.51
N ILE A 3 8.99 -0.72 -13.08
CA ILE A 3 8.46 -0.42 -11.75
C ILE A 3 8.62 -1.70 -10.93
N VAL A 4 9.29 -1.59 -9.79
CA VAL A 4 9.37 -2.71 -8.85
C VAL A 4 8.20 -2.62 -7.88
N LEU A 5 7.58 -3.75 -7.58
CA LEU A 5 6.62 -3.90 -6.50
C LEU A 5 7.26 -4.75 -5.41
N LEU A 6 7.76 -4.11 -4.35
CA LEU A 6 8.36 -4.76 -3.19
C LEU A 6 7.30 -4.94 -2.12
N ALA A 7 6.92 -6.19 -1.86
CA ALA A 7 5.85 -6.53 -0.93
C ALA A 7 6.03 -7.97 -0.41
N PRO A 8 5.37 -8.37 0.69
CA PRO A 8 5.39 -9.76 1.14
C PRO A 8 4.55 -10.59 0.18
N PHE A 9 5.19 -11.42 -0.65
CA PHE A 9 4.52 -12.36 -1.55
C PHE A 9 4.48 -13.77 -0.98
N GLU A 10 5.34 -14.05 -0.01
CA GLU A 10 5.37 -15.28 0.78
C GLU A 10 5.02 -15.00 2.25
N GLY A 11 4.90 -16.06 3.04
CA GLY A 11 4.74 -15.96 4.48
C GLY A 11 3.38 -15.46 4.97
N ARG A 12 3.40 -14.89 6.18
CA ARG A 12 2.17 -14.50 6.91
C ARG A 12 1.42 -13.36 6.23
N TYR A 13 2.11 -12.40 5.61
CA TYR A 13 1.49 -11.22 5.02
C TYR A 13 1.30 -11.32 3.51
N ARG A 14 1.40 -12.52 2.91
CA ARG A 14 1.25 -12.72 1.46
C ARG A 14 -0.01 -12.10 0.85
N GLU A 15 -1.09 -11.98 1.63
CA GLU A 15 -2.34 -11.34 1.16
C GLU A 15 -2.13 -9.88 0.73
N VAL A 16 -1.16 -9.18 1.34
CA VAL A 16 -0.77 -7.79 1.00
C VAL A 16 -0.13 -7.77 -0.38
N GLY A 17 0.90 -8.60 -0.61
CA GLY A 17 1.58 -8.68 -1.91
C GLY A 17 0.63 -9.09 -3.03
N TYR A 18 -0.23 -10.10 -2.84
CA TYR A 18 -1.19 -10.49 -3.87
C TYR A 18 -2.25 -9.41 -4.11
N ASN A 19 -2.78 -8.75 -3.06
CA ASN A 19 -3.72 -7.64 -3.26
C ASN A 19 -3.11 -6.54 -4.14
N ALA A 20 -1.86 -6.17 -3.84
CA ALA A 20 -1.10 -5.16 -4.56
C ALA A 20 -0.81 -5.56 -6.01
N LEU A 21 -0.34 -6.79 -6.24
CA LEU A 21 0.03 -7.26 -7.58
C LEU A 21 -1.15 -7.25 -8.55
N TYR A 22 -2.33 -7.71 -8.12
CA TYR A 22 -3.51 -7.69 -8.99
C TYR A 22 -4.02 -6.27 -9.25
N ALA A 23 -3.96 -5.38 -8.24
CA ALA A 23 -4.28 -3.97 -8.42
C ALA A 23 -3.33 -3.27 -9.41
N ALA A 24 -2.02 -3.53 -9.27
CA ALA A 24 -1.01 -3.01 -10.17
C ALA A 24 -1.21 -3.52 -11.60
N ARG A 25 -1.46 -4.82 -11.77
CA ARG A 25 -1.76 -5.41 -13.10
C ARG A 25 -2.99 -4.77 -13.73
N LEU A 26 -4.04 -4.51 -12.96
CA LEU A 26 -5.22 -3.80 -13.44
C LEU A 26 -4.85 -2.37 -13.90
N ALA A 27 -4.10 -1.62 -13.10
CA ALA A 27 -3.62 -0.29 -13.47
C ALA A 27 -2.77 -0.29 -14.77
N PHE A 28 -1.91 -1.29 -14.95
CA PHE A 28 -1.15 -1.48 -16.19
C PHE A 28 -2.07 -1.74 -17.38
N ALA A 29 -3.05 -2.65 -17.23
CA ALA A 29 -4.01 -2.95 -18.28
C ALA A 29 -4.80 -1.71 -18.71
N ASP A 30 -5.28 -0.92 -17.75
CA ASP A 30 -6.07 0.29 -18.02
C ASP A 30 -5.23 1.47 -18.54
N SER A 31 -3.94 1.52 -18.24
CA SER A 31 -3.03 2.53 -18.80
C SER A 31 -2.61 2.24 -20.24
N GLY A 32 -2.64 0.98 -20.67
CA GLY A 32 -2.08 0.57 -21.95
C GLY A 32 -0.56 0.80 -22.04
N ALA A 33 0.14 0.94 -20.92
CA ALA A 33 1.59 1.11 -20.91
C ALA A 33 2.29 -0.16 -21.43
N GLN A 34 2.95 -0.05 -22.59
CA GLN A 34 3.63 -1.19 -23.24
C GLN A 34 5.15 -1.22 -23.03
N ASN A 35 5.76 -0.09 -22.63
CA ASN A 35 7.22 0.07 -22.51
C ASN A 35 7.69 0.14 -21.04
N ILE A 36 6.79 -0.18 -20.10
CA ILE A 36 7.05 -0.23 -18.67
C ILE A 36 6.67 -1.63 -18.21
N ASP A 37 7.61 -2.30 -17.55
CA ASP A 37 7.39 -3.62 -16.98
C ASP A 37 7.13 -3.50 -15.47
N LEU A 38 6.20 -4.31 -14.96
CA LEU A 38 6.01 -4.51 -13.52
C LEU A 38 6.88 -5.69 -13.06
N TYR A 39 7.70 -5.47 -12.04
CA TYR A 39 8.58 -6.49 -11.48
C TYR A 39 8.27 -6.73 -10.00
N PRO A 40 7.41 -7.73 -9.66
CA PRO A 40 7.11 -8.07 -8.27
C PRO A 40 8.30 -8.77 -7.61
N VAL A 41 8.65 -8.33 -6.41
CA VAL A 41 9.75 -8.87 -5.60
C VAL A 41 9.26 -9.06 -4.17
N ASP A 42 9.44 -10.28 -3.66
CA ASP A 42 9.16 -10.64 -2.26
C ASP A 42 10.08 -9.89 -1.31
N ASP A 43 9.59 -9.45 -0.15
CA ASP A 43 10.37 -8.72 0.86
C ASP A 43 11.18 -9.64 1.81
N GLY A 44 10.85 -10.95 1.85
CA GLY A 44 11.51 -11.97 2.67
C GLY A 44 11.24 -11.91 4.16
N GLU A 45 10.13 -11.33 4.57
CA GLU A 45 9.61 -11.42 5.94
C GLU A 45 10.55 -10.84 7.02
N SER A 46 11.49 -9.95 6.66
CA SER A 46 12.27 -9.16 7.61
C SER A 46 12.82 -7.89 6.97
N PRO A 47 12.99 -6.79 7.74
CA PRO A 47 13.59 -5.55 7.22
C PRO A 47 14.98 -5.77 6.63
N GLU A 48 15.81 -6.64 7.22
CA GLU A 48 17.16 -6.92 6.71
C GLU A 48 17.12 -7.64 5.35
N SER A 49 16.20 -8.61 5.21
CA SER A 49 16.01 -9.33 3.95
C SER A 49 15.46 -8.40 2.86
N ALA A 50 14.52 -7.54 3.21
CA ALA A 50 13.94 -6.54 2.33
C ALA A 50 14.99 -5.52 1.89
N ALA A 51 15.82 -5.01 2.81
CA ALA A 51 16.88 -4.05 2.53
C ALA A 51 17.96 -4.65 1.61
N GLN A 52 18.32 -5.92 1.79
CA GLN A 52 19.25 -6.62 0.88
C GLN A 52 18.72 -6.70 -0.55
N ARG A 53 17.42 -6.98 -0.72
CA ARG A 53 16.78 -6.99 -2.04
C ARG A 53 16.65 -5.59 -2.62
N ALA A 54 16.27 -4.61 -1.81
CA ALA A 54 16.18 -3.20 -2.17
C ALA A 54 17.52 -2.67 -2.73
N ALA A 55 18.63 -2.94 -2.05
CA ALA A 55 19.96 -2.52 -2.48
C ALA A 55 20.33 -3.07 -3.87
N ALA A 56 19.81 -4.25 -4.26
CA ALA A 56 20.08 -4.83 -5.56
C ALA A 56 19.49 -4.01 -6.72
N PHE A 57 18.40 -3.26 -6.49
CA PHE A 57 17.73 -2.47 -7.53
C PHE A 57 18.61 -1.31 -8.04
N ASN A 58 19.51 -0.80 -7.20
CA ASN A 58 20.46 0.26 -7.57
C ASN A 58 21.47 -0.19 -8.66
N TYR A 59 21.63 -1.49 -8.87
CA TYR A 59 22.47 -2.04 -9.92
C TYR A 59 21.70 -2.37 -11.22
N GLU A 60 20.39 -2.08 -11.27
CA GLU A 60 19.53 -2.29 -12.43
C GLU A 60 19.09 -0.93 -13.02
N PRO A 61 19.78 -0.40 -14.05
CA PRO A 61 19.51 0.93 -14.60
C PRO A 61 18.10 1.10 -15.18
N THR A 62 17.41 0.01 -15.48
CA THR A 62 16.05 0.04 -16.01
C THR A 62 14.98 0.24 -14.95
N VAL A 63 15.28 0.02 -13.66
CA VAL A 63 14.38 0.34 -12.55
C VAL A 63 14.31 1.87 -12.39
N LYS A 64 13.09 2.40 -12.40
CA LYS A 64 12.82 3.84 -12.35
C LYS A 64 12.02 4.28 -11.13
N LEU A 65 11.23 3.38 -10.56
CA LEU A 65 10.38 3.67 -9.41
C LEU A 65 10.08 2.38 -8.65
N ILE A 66 9.94 2.49 -7.33
CA ILE A 66 9.63 1.37 -6.43
C ILE A 66 8.30 1.65 -5.74
N ILE A 67 7.41 0.65 -5.73
CA ILE A 67 6.17 0.66 -4.95
C ILE A 67 6.38 -0.34 -3.80
N VAL A 68 6.11 0.11 -2.57
CA VAL A 68 6.39 -0.62 -1.33
C VAL A 68 5.10 -0.85 -0.54
N LEU A 69 4.91 -2.08 -0.05
CA LEU A 69 3.81 -2.44 0.85
C LEU A 69 4.27 -3.42 1.92
N GLY A 70 3.69 -3.28 3.12
CA GLY A 70 3.93 -4.16 4.26
C GLY A 70 4.92 -3.57 5.26
N ILE A 71 4.82 -4.03 6.51
CA ILE A 71 5.61 -3.54 7.65
C ILE A 71 7.11 -3.62 7.35
N ASP A 72 7.59 -4.80 6.96
CA ASP A 72 9.03 -5.04 6.78
C ASP A 72 9.58 -4.29 5.57
N ALA A 73 8.82 -4.23 4.46
CA ALA A 73 9.24 -3.53 3.26
C ALA A 73 9.23 -1.99 3.42
N ALA A 74 8.36 -1.46 4.28
CA ALA A 74 8.25 -0.02 4.55
C ALA A 74 9.23 0.47 5.63
N ASP A 75 10.00 -0.41 6.27
CA ASP A 75 10.96 -0.06 7.32
C ASP A 75 12.00 0.96 6.86
N GLU A 76 12.45 1.83 7.78
CA GLU A 76 13.41 2.89 7.51
C GLU A 76 14.72 2.36 6.90
N THR A 77 15.22 1.20 7.33
CA THR A 77 16.43 0.57 6.78
C THR A 77 16.25 0.21 5.31
N VAL A 78 15.04 -0.22 4.92
CA VAL A 78 14.71 -0.53 3.53
C VAL A 78 14.61 0.76 2.72
N GLN A 79 13.97 1.80 3.26
CA GLN A 79 13.91 3.11 2.63
C GLN A 79 15.30 3.69 2.33
N GLU A 80 16.24 3.53 3.26
CA GLU A 80 17.65 3.91 3.07
C GLU A 80 18.29 3.11 1.92
N ALA A 81 18.10 1.79 1.91
CA ALA A 81 18.66 0.89 0.90
C ALA A 81 18.10 1.15 -0.52
N LEU A 82 16.88 1.67 -0.63
CA LEU A 82 16.26 2.06 -1.89
C LEU A 82 16.84 3.35 -2.49
N ALA A 83 17.62 4.13 -1.75
CA ALA A 83 18.21 5.35 -2.27
C ALA A 83 19.15 5.07 -3.46
N PRO A 84 19.11 5.88 -4.54
CA PRO A 84 18.33 7.12 -4.71
C PRO A 84 17.01 6.93 -5.50
N LEU A 85 16.47 5.72 -5.59
CA LEU A 85 15.31 5.43 -6.43
C LEU A 85 14.02 6.05 -5.86
N PRO A 86 13.23 6.79 -6.65
CA PRO A 86 11.92 7.28 -6.22
C PRO A 86 11.04 6.13 -5.73
N THR A 87 10.45 6.29 -4.54
CA THR A 87 9.72 5.23 -3.84
C THR A 87 8.36 5.73 -3.37
N ILE A 88 7.32 4.94 -3.60
CA ILE A 88 5.96 5.16 -3.08
C ILE A 88 5.65 4.06 -2.07
N ILE A 89 5.39 4.43 -0.82
CA ILE A 89 4.81 3.54 0.19
C ILE A 89 3.28 3.63 0.07
N VAL A 90 2.60 2.48 -0.06
CA VAL A 90 1.14 2.42 -0.24
C VAL A 90 0.47 1.99 1.07
N GLY A 91 -0.12 2.94 1.78
CA GLY A 91 -0.61 2.75 3.16
C GLY A 91 0.42 3.22 4.18
N HIS A 92 0.05 3.19 5.46
CA HIS A 92 0.88 3.74 6.55
C HIS A 92 1.89 2.72 7.12
N TRP A 93 1.47 1.47 7.36
CA TRP A 93 2.32 0.35 7.80
C TRP A 93 3.16 0.60 9.08
N ASN A 94 2.68 1.45 9.98
CA ASN A 94 3.45 1.91 11.14
C ASN A 94 4.85 2.45 10.75
N SER A 95 4.94 3.11 9.60
CA SER A 95 6.16 3.68 9.05
C SER A 95 5.95 5.16 8.71
N VAL A 96 7.05 5.88 8.57
CA VAL A 96 7.09 7.29 8.16
C VAL A 96 8.08 7.44 7.00
N PRO A 97 7.86 8.37 6.05
CA PRO A 97 8.83 8.67 5.00
C PRO A 97 10.07 9.35 5.60
N SER A 98 11.17 8.62 5.72
CA SER A 98 12.43 9.12 6.33
C SER A 98 13.34 9.86 5.37
N PHE A 99 13.11 9.77 4.05
CA PHE A 99 14.01 10.29 3.02
C PHE A 99 13.27 11.04 1.92
N SER A 100 13.95 12.00 1.27
CA SER A 100 13.32 12.87 0.26
C SER A 100 12.95 12.16 -1.06
N HIS A 101 13.48 10.96 -1.32
CA HIS A 101 13.08 10.13 -2.46
C HIS A 101 11.85 9.25 -2.15
N VAL A 102 11.38 9.24 -0.91
CA VAL A 102 10.25 8.44 -0.44
C VAL A 102 9.03 9.33 -0.27
N VAL A 103 7.91 8.89 -0.83
CA VAL A 103 6.59 9.46 -0.56
C VAL A 103 5.64 8.36 -0.10
N MET A 104 4.63 8.74 0.68
CA MET A 104 3.66 7.83 1.27
C MET A 104 2.23 8.26 0.90
N LEU A 105 1.42 7.29 0.48
CA LEU A 105 -0.01 7.47 0.23
C LEU A 105 -0.79 7.27 1.52
N ALA A 106 -0.61 8.17 2.47
CA ALA A 106 -1.35 8.20 3.73
C ALA A 106 -1.52 9.64 4.21
N ASP A 107 -2.56 9.87 5.01
CA ASP A 107 -2.74 11.10 5.76
C ASP A 107 -1.76 11.14 6.95
N PRO A 108 -0.97 12.22 7.12
CA PRO A 108 0.06 12.30 8.16
C PRO A 108 -0.50 12.31 9.59
N THR A 109 -1.80 12.56 9.78
CA THR A 109 -2.43 12.52 11.10
C THR A 109 -2.69 11.09 11.59
N ILE A 110 -2.50 10.08 10.74
CA ILE A 110 -2.60 8.66 11.13
C ILE A 110 -1.54 8.33 12.18
N ASP A 111 -0.32 8.84 12.02
CA ASP A 111 0.84 8.62 12.91
C ASP A 111 0.52 8.90 14.38
N GLU A 112 -0.30 9.92 14.66
CA GLU A 112 -0.66 10.34 16.01
C GLU A 112 -1.88 9.61 16.58
N ARG A 113 -2.63 8.89 15.74
CA ARG A 113 -3.94 8.32 16.06
C ARG A 113 -3.95 6.81 16.19
N VAL A 114 -3.02 6.11 15.54
CA VAL A 114 -2.97 4.66 15.55
C VAL A 114 -2.24 4.10 16.77
N SER A 115 -2.70 2.95 17.22
CA SER A 115 -2.00 2.12 18.19
C SER A 115 -0.83 1.43 17.50
N SER A 116 0.31 1.34 18.19
CA SER A 116 1.49 0.68 17.63
C SER A 116 1.45 -0.82 17.91
N PHE A 117 1.55 -1.62 16.86
CA PHE A 117 1.63 -3.08 16.93
C PHE A 117 2.83 -3.55 16.12
N SER A 118 3.57 -4.52 16.65
CA SER A 118 4.70 -5.09 15.90
C SER A 118 4.25 -6.14 14.88
N SER A 119 3.05 -6.71 15.06
CA SER A 119 2.49 -7.71 14.16
C SER A 119 0.97 -7.75 14.22
N LEU A 120 0.34 -8.39 13.22
CA LEU A 120 -1.09 -8.65 13.25
C LEU A 120 -1.50 -9.58 14.41
N THR A 121 -0.61 -10.47 14.85
CA THR A 121 -0.91 -11.37 15.98
C THR A 121 -1.01 -10.57 17.28
N ASP A 122 -0.07 -9.65 17.50
CA ASP A 122 -0.08 -8.73 18.64
C ASP A 122 -1.36 -7.88 18.64
N ALA A 123 -1.74 -7.37 17.47
CA ALA A 123 -2.96 -6.61 17.30
C ALA A 123 -4.23 -7.43 17.61
N ALA A 124 -4.26 -8.69 17.17
CA ALA A 124 -5.39 -9.58 17.42
C ALA A 124 -5.60 -9.89 18.91
N GLU A 125 -4.51 -9.99 19.67
CA GLU A 125 -4.50 -10.27 21.11
C GLU A 125 -4.73 -9.03 22.01
N ALA A 126 -4.59 -7.82 21.46
CA ALA A 126 -4.71 -6.59 22.23
C ALA A 126 -6.15 -6.29 22.72
N GLU A 127 -6.28 -5.59 23.85
CA GLU A 127 -7.58 -5.21 24.40
C GLU A 127 -8.20 -4.02 23.63
N ALA A 128 -9.48 -4.13 23.26
CA ALA A 128 -10.22 -3.04 22.60
C ALA A 128 -10.54 -1.90 23.60
N PRO A 129 -10.69 -0.63 23.14
CA PRO A 129 -10.73 -0.20 21.74
C PRO A 129 -9.35 -0.14 21.08
N LEU A 130 -9.26 -0.55 19.82
CA LEU A 130 -8.05 -0.45 19.00
C LEU A 130 -8.31 0.49 17.83
N VAL A 131 -7.36 1.38 17.57
CA VAL A 131 -7.32 2.19 16.35
C VAL A 131 -6.06 1.80 15.61
N GLY A 132 -6.15 1.45 14.34
CA GLY A 132 -5.00 1.05 13.55
C GLY A 132 -5.15 1.42 12.08
N ASP A 133 -4.17 1.04 11.29
CA ASP A 133 -4.06 1.34 9.86
C ASP A 133 -4.43 0.11 9.00
N GLU A 134 -3.88 0.03 7.79
CA GLU A 134 -4.08 -1.08 6.86
C GLU A 134 -3.78 -2.46 7.47
N LEU A 135 -2.94 -2.56 8.50
CA LEU A 135 -2.71 -3.80 9.23
C LEU A 135 -4.00 -4.36 9.83
N LEU A 136 -4.86 -3.52 10.40
CA LEU A 136 -6.13 -3.93 10.99
C LEU A 136 -7.24 -4.16 9.95
N ALA A 137 -7.01 -3.80 8.69
CA ALA A 137 -7.92 -4.10 7.57
C ALA A 137 -7.62 -5.43 6.87
N LEU A 138 -6.58 -6.15 7.27
CA LEU A 138 -6.21 -7.43 6.67
C LEU A 138 -7.28 -8.49 6.91
N GLN A 139 -7.50 -9.37 5.93
CA GLN A 139 -8.54 -10.42 5.98
C GLN A 139 -8.25 -11.44 7.07
N GLN A 140 -7.01 -11.52 7.53
CA GLN A 140 -6.59 -12.36 8.64
C GLN A 140 -7.09 -11.88 10.01
N LEU A 141 -7.37 -10.58 10.21
CA LEU A 141 -7.79 -10.09 11.54
C LEU A 141 -9.09 -10.77 12.02
N PRO A 142 -10.18 -10.83 11.22
CA PRO A 142 -11.38 -11.59 11.59
C PRO A 142 -11.17 -13.08 11.84
N LEU A 143 -10.07 -13.67 11.35
CA LEU A 143 -9.74 -15.07 11.57
C LEU A 143 -8.97 -15.30 12.88
N LEU A 144 -8.28 -14.27 13.37
CA LEU A 144 -7.46 -14.33 14.58
C LEU A 144 -8.20 -13.79 15.81
N ARG A 145 -9.25 -13.01 15.61
CA ARG A 145 -10.00 -12.33 16.68
C ARG A 145 -11.50 -12.60 16.58
N GLU A 146 -12.08 -13.16 17.64
CA GLU A 146 -13.52 -13.48 17.70
C GLU A 146 -14.42 -12.23 17.82
N ASP A 147 -14.02 -11.24 18.62
CA ASP A 147 -14.79 -10.01 18.85
C ASP A 147 -14.14 -8.80 18.18
N LEU A 148 -14.73 -8.34 17.07
CA LEU A 148 -14.24 -7.19 16.31
C LEU A 148 -14.88 -5.86 16.77
N ASN A 149 -15.68 -5.86 17.84
CA ASN A 149 -16.23 -4.61 18.38
C ASN A 149 -15.12 -3.72 18.95
N GLY A 150 -15.22 -2.41 18.67
CA GLY A 150 -14.23 -1.43 19.13
C GLY A 150 -12.93 -1.40 18.31
N ILE A 151 -12.89 -2.06 17.15
CA ILE A 151 -11.81 -1.92 16.17
C ILE A 151 -12.16 -0.81 15.17
N THR A 152 -11.29 0.19 15.08
CA THR A 152 -11.36 1.26 14.08
C THR A 152 -10.14 1.18 13.18
N VAL A 153 -10.37 1.18 11.87
CA VAL A 153 -9.32 1.29 10.86
C VAL A 153 -9.33 2.70 10.27
N LEU A 154 -8.16 3.34 10.24
CA LEU A 154 -7.90 4.60 9.56
C LEU A 154 -7.21 4.32 8.24
N SER A 155 -7.66 4.95 7.15
CA SER A 155 -7.00 4.84 5.85
C SER A 155 -7.35 6.02 4.95
N SER A 156 -6.43 6.35 4.04
CA SER A 156 -6.69 7.28 2.94
C SER A 156 -7.29 6.61 1.70
N ALA A 157 -7.51 5.31 1.76
CA ALA A 157 -8.13 4.56 0.67
C ALA A 157 -9.65 4.44 0.85
N ILE A 158 -10.37 4.32 -0.26
CA ILE A 158 -11.77 3.92 -0.30
C ILE A 158 -11.91 2.40 -0.51
N LEU A 159 -12.96 1.80 0.05
CA LEU A 159 -13.32 0.41 -0.27
C LEU A 159 -13.69 0.29 -1.76
N PRO A 160 -13.31 -0.79 -2.44
CA PRO A 160 -13.59 -0.96 -3.86
C PRO A 160 -15.08 -1.14 -4.11
N ASP A 161 -15.60 -0.40 -5.09
CA ASP A 161 -16.98 -0.53 -5.58
C ASP A 161 -17.18 -1.79 -6.45
N ALA A 162 -18.41 -2.03 -6.89
CA ALA A 162 -18.74 -3.19 -7.72
C ALA A 162 -18.02 -3.18 -9.08
N ALA A 163 -17.78 -2.00 -9.67
CA ALA A 163 -17.14 -1.88 -10.97
C ALA A 163 -15.65 -2.19 -10.88
N PHE A 164 -14.97 -1.70 -9.85
CA PHE A 164 -13.58 -2.01 -9.54
C PHE A 164 -13.41 -3.51 -9.27
N ARG A 165 -14.25 -4.10 -8.40
CA ARG A 165 -14.21 -5.54 -8.10
C ARG A 165 -14.35 -6.40 -9.35
N ALA A 166 -15.29 -6.04 -10.23
CA ALA A 166 -15.50 -6.76 -11.48
C ALA A 166 -14.27 -6.73 -12.38
N ARG A 167 -13.64 -5.56 -12.55
CA ARG A 167 -12.40 -5.40 -13.34
C ARG A 167 -11.21 -6.12 -12.70
N TYR A 168 -11.06 -5.99 -11.39
CA TYR A 168 -9.98 -6.62 -10.62
C TYR A 168 -10.01 -8.16 -10.77
N GLY A 169 -11.19 -8.77 -10.67
CA GLY A 169 -11.35 -10.22 -10.79
C GLY A 169 -11.34 -10.76 -12.23
N GLN A 170 -11.50 -9.91 -13.25
CA GLN A 170 -11.47 -10.35 -14.66
C GLN A 170 -10.10 -10.86 -15.10
N GLY A 171 -9.03 -10.39 -14.47
CA GLY A 171 -7.65 -10.73 -14.86
C GLY A 171 -7.21 -12.14 -14.45
N ASP A 172 -7.77 -12.70 -13.37
CA ASP A 172 -7.36 -14.00 -12.85
C ASP A 172 -8.45 -14.60 -11.91
N PRO A 173 -8.88 -15.85 -12.12
CA PRO A 173 -9.87 -16.50 -11.25
C PRO A 173 -9.39 -16.71 -9.79
N PHE A 174 -8.10 -16.59 -9.53
CA PHE A 174 -7.50 -16.72 -8.20
C PHE A 174 -7.16 -15.36 -7.57
N ALA A 175 -7.57 -14.25 -8.19
CA ALA A 175 -7.44 -12.94 -7.57
C ALA A 175 -8.20 -12.91 -6.22
N PRO A 176 -7.58 -12.41 -5.13
CA PRO A 176 -8.26 -12.26 -3.86
C PRO A 176 -9.39 -11.22 -3.98
N GLN A 177 -10.27 -11.15 -2.99
CA GLN A 177 -11.20 -10.02 -2.92
C GLN A 177 -10.40 -8.73 -2.64
N PRO A 178 -10.58 -7.67 -3.45
CA PRO A 178 -9.83 -6.43 -3.24
C PRO A 178 -10.32 -5.71 -1.99
N GLY A 179 -9.37 -5.16 -1.22
CA GLY A 179 -9.62 -4.30 -0.06
C GLY A 179 -9.15 -2.85 -0.26
N LEU A 180 -8.93 -2.13 0.85
CA LEU A 180 -8.39 -0.76 0.86
C LEU A 180 -7.05 -0.64 0.11
N LEU A 181 -6.14 -1.59 0.36
CA LEU A 181 -4.84 -1.62 -0.30
C LEU A 181 -4.92 -1.76 -1.82
N ALA A 182 -5.95 -2.43 -2.34
CA ALA A 182 -6.10 -2.64 -3.77
C ALA A 182 -6.42 -1.33 -4.52
N THR A 183 -7.31 -0.51 -3.98
CA THR A 183 -7.64 0.78 -4.61
C THR A 183 -6.46 1.75 -4.52
N LEU A 184 -5.76 1.78 -3.39
CA LEU A 184 -4.58 2.63 -3.21
C LEU A 184 -3.40 2.19 -4.08
N THR A 185 -3.16 0.88 -4.21
CA THR A 185 -2.11 0.36 -5.10
C THR A 185 -2.41 0.63 -6.56
N TYR A 186 -3.68 0.56 -6.97
CA TYR A 186 -4.09 0.92 -8.32
C TYR A 186 -3.68 2.36 -8.65
N ASP A 187 -3.99 3.31 -7.77
CA ASP A 187 -3.60 4.71 -7.94
C ASP A 187 -2.09 4.92 -7.87
N ALA A 188 -1.39 4.27 -6.93
CA ALA A 188 0.08 4.31 -6.85
C ALA A 188 0.74 3.86 -8.15
N THR A 189 0.21 2.78 -8.75
CA THR A 189 0.74 2.22 -9.99
C THR A 189 0.47 3.13 -11.18
N ARG A 190 -0.75 3.69 -11.28
CA ARG A 190 -1.11 4.69 -12.29
C ARG A 190 -0.23 5.93 -12.21
N LEU A 191 -0.07 6.48 -11.01
CA LEU A 191 0.81 7.61 -10.73
C LEU A 191 2.26 7.30 -11.14
N ALA A 192 2.77 6.13 -10.76
CA ALA A 192 4.13 5.71 -11.12
C ALA A 192 4.35 5.59 -12.64
N ILE A 193 3.37 5.06 -13.36
CA ILE A 193 3.39 4.98 -14.83
C ILE A 193 3.47 6.39 -15.43
N GLU A 194 2.65 7.32 -14.94
CA GLU A 194 2.61 8.70 -15.43
C GLU A 194 3.90 9.47 -15.10
N VAL A 195 4.47 9.28 -13.90
CA VAL A 195 5.80 9.80 -13.53
C VAL A 195 6.87 9.38 -14.54
N ILE A 196 6.90 8.10 -14.91
CA ILE A 196 7.89 7.58 -15.87
C ILE A 196 7.63 8.09 -17.29
N GLN A 197 6.36 8.13 -17.73
CA GLN A 197 6.01 8.54 -19.09
C GLN A 197 6.21 10.03 -19.33
N ASN A 198 5.92 10.85 -18.32
CA ASN A 198 6.03 12.31 -18.39
C ASN A 198 7.39 12.83 -17.92
N GLU A 199 8.28 11.94 -17.47
CA GLU A 199 9.59 12.27 -16.87
C GLU A 199 9.48 13.33 -15.76
N THR A 200 8.39 13.30 -15.00
CA THR A 200 8.09 14.26 -13.92
C THR A 200 8.65 13.72 -12.60
N PRO A 201 9.40 14.51 -11.80
CA PRO A 201 9.83 14.07 -10.48
C PRO A 201 8.63 13.64 -9.63
N LEU A 202 8.76 12.50 -8.92
CA LEU A 202 7.68 11.93 -8.11
C LEU A 202 7.09 12.95 -7.12
N THR A 203 7.95 13.74 -6.47
CA THR A 203 7.57 14.77 -5.50
C THR A 203 6.84 15.97 -6.11
N GLU A 204 6.90 16.15 -7.42
CA GLU A 204 6.23 17.23 -8.16
C GLU A 204 4.97 16.74 -8.91
N MET A 205 4.66 15.45 -8.80
CA MET A 205 3.54 14.84 -9.52
C MET A 205 2.20 15.25 -8.92
N HIS A 206 1.24 15.53 -9.80
CA HIS A 206 -0.17 15.68 -9.49
C HIS A 206 -0.96 14.62 -10.26
N TYR A 207 -1.75 13.81 -9.58
CA TYR A 207 -2.48 12.70 -10.16
C TYR A 207 -3.91 12.63 -9.61
N ASP A 208 -4.90 12.57 -10.50
CA ASP A 208 -6.31 12.39 -10.11
C ASP A 208 -6.69 10.90 -10.22
N GLY A 209 -6.83 10.27 -9.06
CA GLY A 209 -7.12 8.84 -8.93
C GLY A 209 -8.52 8.52 -8.44
N ILE A 210 -8.76 7.23 -8.20
CA ILE A 210 -10.04 6.77 -7.62
C ILE A 210 -10.17 7.14 -6.14
N ASN A 211 -9.05 7.33 -5.44
CA ASN A 211 -9.04 7.76 -4.04
C ASN A 211 -9.02 9.30 -3.88
N GLY A 212 -8.91 10.06 -4.99
CA GLY A 212 -8.89 11.52 -5.00
C GLY A 212 -7.66 12.11 -5.71
N SER A 213 -7.45 13.41 -5.52
CA SER A 213 -6.30 14.15 -6.06
C SER A 213 -5.06 13.90 -5.18
N ILE A 214 -4.06 13.24 -5.74
CA ILE A 214 -2.77 12.91 -5.11
C ILE A 214 -1.70 13.91 -5.53
N ALA A 215 -1.07 14.51 -4.54
CA ALA A 215 0.13 15.34 -4.63
C ALA A 215 0.90 15.21 -3.31
N PHE A 216 2.17 15.59 -3.27
CA PHE A 216 3.02 15.32 -2.11
C PHE A 216 3.54 16.59 -1.42
N GLU A 217 3.51 16.59 -0.09
CA GLU A 217 4.14 17.60 0.76
C GLU A 217 4.80 16.90 1.95
N ASN A 218 6.09 17.21 2.20
CA ASN A 218 6.88 16.60 3.28
C ASN A 218 6.87 15.05 3.28
N GLY A 219 6.82 14.43 2.09
CA GLY A 219 6.79 12.97 1.94
C GLY A 219 5.40 12.34 2.09
N TYR A 220 4.36 13.07 2.49
CA TYR A 220 2.99 12.55 2.61
C TYR A 220 2.10 13.04 1.47
N TRP A 221 0.98 12.35 1.27
CA TRP A 221 -0.08 12.81 0.40
C TRP A 221 -0.73 14.08 0.97
N MET A 222 -0.53 15.20 0.28
CA MET A 222 -1.08 16.51 0.62
C MET A 222 -2.62 16.51 0.58
N ASN A 223 -3.24 16.91 1.68
CA ASN A 223 -4.70 16.88 1.87
C ASN A 223 -5.31 15.49 1.59
N ALA A 224 -4.59 14.42 1.95
CA ALA A 224 -5.12 13.07 1.85
C ALA A 224 -6.48 12.99 2.54
N PRO A 225 -7.46 12.29 1.95
CA PRO A 225 -8.67 11.98 2.69
C PRO A 225 -8.31 11.06 3.87
N LEU A 226 -9.08 11.15 4.94
CA LEU A 226 -8.97 10.27 6.09
C LEU A 226 -10.33 9.63 6.38
N TYR A 227 -10.46 8.36 6.05
CA TYR A 227 -11.66 7.58 6.26
C TYR A 227 -11.53 6.73 7.51
N GLU A 228 -12.64 6.58 8.23
CA GLU A 228 -12.77 5.67 9.35
C GLU A 228 -13.64 4.49 8.95
N TYR A 229 -13.14 3.28 9.18
CA TYR A 229 -13.83 2.03 8.96
C TYR A 229 -13.95 1.25 10.26
N ILE A 230 -15.00 0.44 10.35
CA ILE A 230 -15.25 -0.47 11.46
C ILE A 230 -15.70 -1.82 10.91
N TYR A 231 -15.63 -2.85 11.74
CA TYR A 231 -16.18 -4.16 11.40
C TYR A 231 -17.68 -4.23 11.77
N ARG A 232 -18.51 -4.68 10.82
CA ARG A 232 -19.91 -5.07 11.04
C ARG A 232 -20.13 -6.44 10.42
N ASP A 233 -20.59 -7.40 11.22
CA ASP A 233 -20.80 -8.79 10.77
C ASP A 233 -19.56 -9.46 10.14
N GLY A 234 -18.36 -9.08 10.60
CA GLY A 234 -17.08 -9.58 10.07
C GLY A 234 -16.54 -8.83 8.86
N ASP A 235 -17.34 -7.95 8.25
CA ASP A 235 -16.95 -7.15 7.09
C ASP A 235 -16.52 -5.74 7.50
N LEU A 236 -15.47 -5.23 6.83
CA LEU A 236 -15.02 -3.86 6.98
C LEU A 236 -15.95 -2.91 6.22
N VAL A 237 -16.51 -1.92 6.91
CA VAL A 237 -17.47 -0.95 6.36
C VAL A 237 -17.19 0.47 6.86
N PRO A 238 -17.60 1.52 6.14
CA PRO A 238 -17.45 2.89 6.62
C PRO A 238 -18.14 3.10 7.98
N ALA A 239 -17.46 3.79 8.90
CA ALA A 239 -18.00 4.13 10.21
C ALA A 239 -19.25 5.03 10.08
N SER A 240 -19.19 5.99 9.16
CA SER A 240 -20.29 6.87 8.78
C SER A 240 -20.63 6.71 7.29
N PRO A 241 -21.90 6.92 6.86
CA PRO A 241 -22.25 6.97 5.44
C PRO A 241 -21.45 8.09 4.76
N GLN A 242 -20.82 7.76 3.64
CA GLN A 242 -20.12 8.71 2.75
C GLN A 242 -21.11 9.41 1.81
#